data_AF-A0A7X2MU44-F1
#
_entry.id   AF-A0A7X2MU44-F1
#
_cell.length_a   1.000
_cell.length_b   1.000
_cell.length_c   1.000
_cell.angle_alpha   90.00
_cell.angle_beta   90.00
_cell.angle_gamma   90.00
#
_symmetry.space_group_name_H-M   'P 1'
#
loop_
_entity.id
_entity.type
_entity.pdbx_description
1 polymer ?
#
loop_
_entity_poly.entity_id
_entity_poly.type
_entity_poly.pdbx_seq_one_letter_code
_entity_poly.pdbx_strand_id
1 'polypeptide(L)' 'YGHFDVPVKLLSIGERSVVTGKNETRITPRLSFRFATLNPAQERQLQQIIFALERLARDKSTRFQ' A
#
# COMPACT_ATOMS: atom_id res chain seq x y z
N TYR A 1 0.67 4.17 -13.04
CA TYR A 1 1.78 4.44 -12.10
C TYR A 1 3.00 3.72 -12.63
N GLY A 2 4.20 4.32 -12.55
CA GLY A 2 5.43 3.73 -13.08
C GLY A 2 5.84 2.44 -12.37
N HIS A 3 6.90 1.79 -12.88
CA HIS A 3 7.54 0.65 -12.22
C HIS A 3 8.45 1.14 -11.08
N PHE A 4 8.34 0.50 -9.92
CA PHE A 4 9.17 0.78 -8.74
C PHE A 4 9.66 -0.54 -8.18
N ASP A 5 10.93 -0.84 -8.44
CA ASP A 5 11.60 -2.08 -8.04
C ASP A 5 12.55 -1.81 -6.87
N VAL A 6 12.27 -2.46 -5.74
CA VAL A 6 13.08 -2.34 -4.52
C VAL A 6 13.19 -3.68 -3.80
N PRO A 7 14.35 -3.99 -3.20
CA PRO A 7 14.49 -5.19 -2.39
C PRO A 7 13.72 -5.03 -1.08
N VAL A 8 12.90 -6.01 -0.75
CA VAL A 8 12.09 -6.04 0.48
C VAL A 8 12.37 -7.30 1.30
N LYS A 9 12.21 -7.17 2.62
CA LYS A 9 12.19 -8.29 3.57
C LYS A 9 10.79 -8.44 4.13
N LEU A 10 10.27 -9.66 4.10
CA LEU A 10 9.02 -10.01 4.77
C LEU A 10 9.23 -9.91 6.29
N LEU A 11 8.40 -9.12 6.97
CA LEU A 11 8.40 -8.98 8.41
C LEU A 11 7.42 -9.91 9.09
N SER A 12 6.20 -9.98 8.56
CA SER A 12 5.14 -10.81 9.14
C SER A 12 4.05 -11.11 8.12
N ILE A 13 3.39 -12.24 8.34
CA ILE A 13 2.15 -12.64 7.68
C ILE A 13 1.07 -12.60 8.75
N GLY A 14 0.12 -11.67 8.61
CA GLY A 14 -1.06 -11.60 9.47
C GLY A 14 -2.31 -12.00 8.71
N GLU A 15 -3.46 -11.80 9.34
CA GLU A 15 -4.76 -12.07 8.74
C GLU A 15 -5.56 -10.77 8.57
N ARG A 16 -6.31 -10.67 7.48
CA ARG A 16 -7.27 -9.60 7.23
C ARG A 16 -8.62 -10.23 6.95
N SER A 17 -9.57 -10.06 7.86
CA SER A 17 -10.96 -10.47 7.71
C SER A 17 -11.81 -9.32 7.14
N VAL A 18 -12.66 -9.61 6.16
CA VAL A 18 -13.67 -8.67 5.65
C VAL A 18 -15.00 -9.38 5.54
N VAL A 19 -16.07 -8.72 5.99
CA VAL A 19 -17.45 -9.19 5.78
C VAL A 19 -17.86 -8.81 4.35
N THR A 20 -18.28 -9.80 3.57
CA THR A 20 -18.73 -9.59 2.19
C THR A 20 -20.18 -9.12 2.17
N GLY A 21 -20.67 -8.66 1.00
CA GLY A 21 -22.08 -8.31 0.82
C GLY A 21 -23.06 -9.48 1.01
N LYS A 22 -22.56 -10.73 1.13
CA LYS A 22 -23.35 -11.93 1.44
C LYS A 22 -23.31 -12.31 2.93
N ASN A 23 -22.82 -11.41 3.78
CA ASN A 23 -22.64 -11.64 5.22
C ASN A 23 -21.68 -12.80 5.57
N GLU A 24 -20.79 -13.16 4.64
CA GLU A 24 -19.73 -14.15 4.86
C GLU A 24 -18.44 -13.45 5.28
N THR A 25 -17.68 -14.06 6.21
CA THR A 25 -16.36 -13.55 6.57
C THR A 25 -15.29 -14.16 5.67
N ARG A 26 -14.65 -13.32 4.84
CA ARG A 26 -13.52 -13.73 4.01
C ARG A 26 -12.21 -13.35 4.69
N ILE A 27 -11.37 -14.34 4.94
CA ILE A 27 -10.02 -14.17 5.52
C ILE A 27 -8.99 -14.19 4.38
N THR A 28 -8.12 -13.19 4.35
CA THR A 28 -7.03 -13.06 3.38
C THR A 28 -5.71 -12.80 4.12
N PRO A 29 -4.58 -13.41 3.70
CA PRO A 29 -3.28 -13.12 4.32
C PRO A 29 -2.86 -11.67 4.09
N ARG A 30 -2.38 -11.00 5.15
CA ARG A 30 -1.81 -9.66 5.13
C ARG A 30 -0.29 -9.75 5.20
N LEU A 31 0.40 -9.31 4.15
CA LEU A 31 1.86 -9.30 4.10
C LEU A 31 2.41 -7.95 4.58
N SER A 32 3.33 -7.98 5.54
CA SER A 32 4.05 -6.78 6.00
C SER A 32 5.49 -6.85 5.55
N PHE A 33 5.97 -5.82 4.85
CA PHE A 33 7.33 -5.76 4.32
C PHE A 33 8.11 -4.58 4.90
N ARG A 34 9.43 -4.71 4.95
CA ARG A 34 10.39 -3.62 5.16
C ARG A 34 11.30 -3.53 3.95
N PHE A 35 11.63 -2.31 3.52
CA PHE A 35 12.67 -2.13 2.51
C PHE A 35 14.03 -2.60 3.06
N ALA A 36 14.71 -3.48 2.33
CA ALA A 36 15.98 -4.05 2.77
C ALA A 36 17.11 -3.00 2.68
N THR A 37 17.12 -2.25 1.59
CA THR A 37 18.03 -1.15 1.28
C THR A 37 17.32 -0.21 0.31
N LEU A 38 17.53 1.10 0.46
CA LEU A 38 17.05 2.10 -0.50
C LEU A 38 18.22 2.99 -0.89
N ASN A 39 18.33 3.32 -2.18
CA ASN A 39 19.24 4.35 -2.64
C ASN A 39 18.51 5.72 -2.75
N PRO A 40 19.23 6.85 -2.80
CA PRO A 40 18.61 8.17 -2.84
C PRO A 40 17.68 8.43 -4.04
N ALA A 41 17.84 7.70 -5.15
CA ALA A 41 16.92 7.80 -6.28
C ALA A 41 15.60 7.08 -5.98
N GLN A 42 15.67 5.88 -5.41
CA GLN A 42 14.51 5.09 -4.99
C GLN A 42 13.72 5.78 -3.88
N GLU A 43 14.38 6.42 -2.91
CA GLU A 43 13.69 7.20 -1.87
C GLU A 43 12.89 8.36 -2.48
N ARG A 44 13.48 9.11 -3.42
CA ARG A 44 12.78 10.19 -4.12
C ARG A 44 11.59 9.67 -4.91
N GLN A 45 11.73 8.54 -5.60
CA GLN A 45 10.62 7.90 -6.30
C GLN A 45 9.51 7.45 -5.34
N LEU A 46 9.87 6.85 -4.20
CA LEU A 46 8.91 6.45 -3.18
C LEU A 46 8.13 7.66 -2.64
N GLN A 47 8.81 8.77 -2.37
CA GLN A 47 8.17 10.01 -1.94
C GLN A 47 7.21 10.57 -3.00
N GLN A 48 7.59 10.54 -4.28
CA GLN A 48 6.70 10.94 -5.38
C GLN A 48 5.44 10.07 -5.46
N ILE A 49 5.58 8.75 -5.28
CA ILE A 49 4.46 7.80 -5.25
C ILE A 49 3.54 8.09 -4.07
N ILE A 50 4.10 8.28 -2.86
CA ILE A 50 3.34 8.63 -1.65
C ILE A 50 2.53 9.91 -1.89
N PHE A 51 3.18 10.98 -2.36
CA PHE A 51 2.51 12.26 -2.62
C PHE A 51 1.37 12.13 -3.64
N ALA A 52 1.58 11.37 -4.72
CA ALA A 52 0.56 11.13 -5.74
C ALA A 52 -0.65 10.37 -5.17
N LEU A 53 -0.42 9.37 -4.32
CA LEU A 53 -1.49 8.60 -3.68
C LEU A 53 -2.25 9.42 -2.64
N GLU A 54 -1.55 10.25 -1.85
CA GLU A 54 -2.19 11.17 -0.92
C GLU A 54 -3.08 12.18 -1.63
N ARG A 55 -2.59 12.78 -2.72
CA ARG A 55 -3.38 13.68 -3.55
C ARG A 55 -4.64 12.99 -4.07
N LEU A 56 -4.50 11.78 -4.63
CA LEU A 56 -5.64 11.00 -5.10
C LEU A 56 -6.65 10.69 -3.98
N ALA A 57 -6.17 10.37 -2.77
CA ALA A 57 -7.03 10.12 -1.62
C ALA A 57 -7.80 11.38 -1.20
N ARG A 58 -7.14 12.55 -1.19
CA ARG A 58 -7.77 13.85 -0.92
C ARG A 58 -8.83 14.19 -1.98
N ASP A 59 -8.50 14.03 -3.26
CA ASP A 59 -9.42 14.28 -4.37
C ASP A 59 -10.63 13.34 -4.33
N LYS A 60 -10.43 12.08 -3.90
CA LYS A 60 -11.54 11.14 -3.67
C LYS A 60 -12.41 11.58 -2.50
N SER A 61 -11.84 12.01 -1.38
CA SER A 61 -12.64 12.44 -0.22
C SER A 61 -13.45 13.70 -0.50
N THR A 62 -12.91 14.66 -1.25
CA THR A 62 -13.62 15.90 -1.60
C THR A 62 -14.75 15.69 -2.60
N ARG A 63 -14.64 14.69 -3.48
CA ARG A 63 -15.68 14.39 -4.49
C ARG A 63 -16.93 13.71 -3.92
N PHE A 64 -16.80 13.04 -2.78
CA PHE A 64 -17.90 12.33 -2.12
C PHE A 64 -18.29 12.98 -0.78
N GLN A 65 -17.92 14.25 -0.59
CA GLN A 65 -18.44 15.14 0.43
C GLN A 65 -19.64 15.91 -0.13
#